data_AF-A0A7C4R9C2-F1
#
_entry.id   AF-A0A7C4R9C2-F1
#
_cell.length_a   1.000
_cell.length_b   1.000
_cell.length_c   1.000
_cell.angle_alpha   90.00
_cell.angle_beta   90.00
_cell.angle_gamma   90.00
#
_symmetry.space_group_name_H-M   'P 1'
#
loop_
_entity.id
_entity.type
_entity.pdbx_description
1 polymer ?
#
loop_
_entity_poly.entity_id
_entity_poly.type
_entity_poly.pdbx_seq_one_letter_code
_entity_poly.pdbx_strand_id
1 'polypeptide(L)'
;MSLLKIAKSYLRQAEARLEDAEDALLEGNYPYAVRLSQECVELSLKAVLKAVGIEYPKIHDVSDILVDVEDRFPEWFRAELEFLRES
;
A
#
# COMPACT_ATOMS: atom_id res chain seq x y z
N MET A 1 19.04 -7.62 -3.43
CA MET A 1 17.73 -8.10 -3.96
C MET A 1 17.08 -6.93 -4.66
N SER A 2 16.57 -7.06 -5.89
CA SER A 2 16.01 -5.92 -6.64
C SER A 2 14.79 -5.34 -5.91
N LEU A 3 14.69 -4.00 -5.81
CA LEU A 3 13.55 -3.31 -5.19
C LEU A 3 12.22 -3.68 -5.86
N LEU A 4 12.22 -3.90 -7.17
CA LEU A 4 11.06 -4.40 -7.92
C LEU A 4 10.62 -5.79 -7.46
N LYS A 5 11.55 -6.66 -7.05
CA LYS A 5 11.20 -7.97 -6.49
C LYS A 5 10.52 -7.83 -5.13
N ILE A 6 10.96 -6.88 -4.32
CA ILE A 6 10.34 -6.56 -3.03
C ILE A 6 8.95 -5.95 -3.24
N ALA A 7 8.82 -5.00 -4.17
CA ALA A 7 7.54 -4.41 -4.54
C ALA A 7 6.51 -5.48 -4.93
N LYS A 8 6.89 -6.41 -5.83
CA LYS A 8 6.02 -7.54 -6.22
C LYS A 8 5.64 -8.43 -5.03
N SER A 9 6.58 -8.64 -4.10
CA SER A 9 6.32 -9.43 -2.88
C SER A 9 5.34 -8.73 -1.94
N TYR A 10 5.36 -7.40 -1.86
CA TYR A 10 4.41 -6.63 -1.07
C TYR A 10 3.03 -6.57 -1.74
N LEU A 11 2.96 -6.35 -3.05
CA LEU A 11 1.68 -6.40 -3.79
C LEU A 11 0.98 -7.76 -3.63
N ARG A 12 1.71 -8.86 -3.75
CA ARG A 12 1.13 -10.20 -3.51
C ARG A 12 0.56 -10.36 -2.10
N GLN A 13 1.20 -9.74 -1.10
CA GLN A 13 0.69 -9.78 0.26
C GLN A 13 -0.52 -8.87 0.45
N ALA A 14 -0.53 -7.70 -0.21
CA ALA A 14 -1.67 -6.80 -0.21
C ALA A 14 -2.90 -7.47 -0.83
N GLU A 15 -2.74 -8.15 -1.97
CA GLU A 15 -3.78 -8.95 -2.63
C GLU A 15 -4.36 -10.01 -1.69
N ALA A 16 -3.51 -10.77 -0.99
CA ALA A 16 -3.98 -11.73 0.01
C ALA A 16 -4.76 -11.07 1.17
N ARG A 17 -4.37 -9.86 1.62
CA ARG A 17 -5.14 -9.13 2.64
C ARG A 17 -6.50 -8.68 2.11
N LEU A 18 -6.58 -8.30 0.85
CA LEU A 18 -7.84 -7.90 0.23
C LEU A 18 -8.80 -9.08 0.19
N GLU A 19 -8.34 -10.24 -0.29
CA GLU A 19 -9.13 -11.49 -0.30
C GLU A 19 -9.62 -11.84 1.11
N ASP A 20 -8.72 -11.87 2.10
CA ASP A 20 -9.08 -12.16 3.49
C ASP A 20 -10.05 -11.09 4.07
N ALA A 21 -9.94 -9.83 3.67
CA ALA A 21 -10.81 -8.74 4.13
C ALA A 21 -12.23 -8.88 3.59
N GLU A 22 -12.36 -9.28 2.32
CA GLU A 22 -13.64 -9.57 1.67
C GLU A 22 -14.34 -10.76 2.35
N ASP A 23 -13.61 -11.84 2.62
CA ASP A 23 -14.14 -12.99 3.36
C ASP A 23 -14.59 -12.59 4.78
N ALA A 24 -13.75 -11.84 5.52
CA ALA A 24 -14.09 -11.35 6.86
C ALA A 24 -15.33 -10.45 6.85
N LEU A 25 -15.52 -9.64 5.80
CA LEU A 25 -16.71 -8.81 5.63
C LEU A 25 -17.97 -9.68 5.41
N LEU A 26 -17.88 -10.70 4.56
CA LEU A 26 -18.98 -11.62 4.28
C LEU A 26 -19.40 -12.42 5.52
N GLU A 27 -18.44 -12.78 6.38
CA GLU A 27 -18.69 -13.48 7.64
C GLU A 27 -19.22 -12.56 8.77
N GLY A 28 -19.30 -11.25 8.53
CA GLY A 28 -19.71 -10.26 9.53
C GLY A 28 -18.63 -9.94 10.58
N ASN A 29 -17.39 -10.36 10.34
CA ASN A 29 -16.24 -10.02 11.18
C ASN A 29 -15.66 -8.65 10.80
N TYR A 30 -16.48 -7.61 10.98
CA TYR A 30 -16.13 -6.25 10.57
C TYR A 30 -14.82 -5.71 11.15
N PRO A 31 -14.47 -5.93 12.44
CA PRO A 31 -13.19 -5.46 12.98
C PRO A 31 -11.98 -6.06 12.26
N TYR A 32 -12.08 -7.34 11.85
CA TYR A 32 -11.02 -8.00 11.12
C TYR A 32 -10.94 -7.53 9.67
N ALA A 33 -12.08 -7.35 9.00
CA ALA A 33 -12.15 -6.77 7.66
C ALA A 33 -11.46 -5.40 7.61
N VAL A 34 -11.78 -4.48 8.53
CA VAL A 34 -11.14 -3.15 8.60
C VAL A 34 -9.63 -3.24 8.80
N ARG A 35 -9.18 -4.12 9.70
CA ARG A 35 -7.75 -4.34 9.94
C ARG A 35 -7.03 -4.80 8.66
N LEU A 36 -7.59 -5.80 7.98
CA LEU A 36 -6.99 -6.35 6.77
C LEU A 36 -6.99 -5.34 5.62
N SER A 37 -8.04 -4.53 5.49
CA SER A 37 -8.07 -3.41 4.54
C SER A 37 -6.94 -2.40 4.82
N GLN A 38 -6.70 -2.04 6.08
CA GLN A 38 -5.59 -1.14 6.43
C GLN A 38 -4.22 -1.77 6.08
N GLU A 39 -4.03 -3.05 6.42
CA GLU A 39 -2.78 -3.77 6.07
C GLU A 39 -2.57 -3.86 4.53
N CYS A 40 -3.67 -4.02 3.77
CA CYS A 40 -3.65 -4.02 2.30
C CYS A 40 -3.16 -2.68 1.72
N VAL A 41 -3.71 -1.56 2.22
CA VAL A 41 -3.30 -0.21 1.81
C VAL A 41 -1.83 0.03 2.15
N GLU A 42 -1.42 -0.25 3.39
CA GLU A 42 -0.03 -0.07 3.85
C GLU A 42 0.96 -0.84 2.95
N LEU A 43 0.68 -2.11 2.65
CA LEU A 43 1.53 -2.93 1.78
C LEU A 43 1.57 -2.41 0.34
N SER A 44 0.44 -1.92 -0.18
CA SER A 44 0.34 -1.36 -1.54
C SER A 44 1.18 -0.08 -1.69
N LEU A 45 1.05 0.86 -0.75
CA LEU A 45 1.82 2.11 -0.75
C LEU A 45 3.33 1.84 -0.63
N LYS A 46 3.69 0.92 0.26
CA LYS A 46 5.07 0.42 0.41
C LYS A 46 5.61 -0.21 -0.86
N ALA A 47 4.78 -0.99 -1.58
CA ALA A 47 5.18 -1.59 -2.84
C ALA A 47 5.43 -0.54 -3.94
N VAL A 48 4.57 0.48 -4.02
CA VAL A 48 4.71 1.58 -4.98
C VAL A 48 6.03 2.32 -4.78
N LEU A 49 6.36 2.69 -3.54
CA LEU A 49 7.66 3.30 -3.20
C LEU A 49 8.84 2.44 -3.64
N LYS A 50 8.79 1.13 -3.37
CA LYS A 50 9.83 0.18 -3.81
C LYS A 50 9.89 0.07 -5.34
N ALA A 51 8.76 0.17 -6.04
CA ALA A 51 8.70 0.08 -7.49
C ALA A 51 9.37 1.29 -8.18
N VAL A 52 9.25 2.49 -7.60
CA VAL A 52 9.92 3.70 -8.09
C VAL A 52 11.34 3.90 -7.52
N GLY A 53 11.88 2.89 -6.85
CA GLY A 53 13.27 2.88 -6.39
C GLY A 53 13.52 3.61 -5.06
N ILE A 54 12.47 3.87 -4.28
CA ILE A 54 12.58 4.52 -2.97
C ILE A 54 12.82 3.49 -1.87
N GLU A 55 13.83 3.74 -1.06
CA GLU A 55 14.01 3.10 0.24
C GLU A 55 13.59 4.07 1.34
N TYR A 56 12.92 3.53 2.35
CA TYR A 56 12.42 4.27 3.50
C TYR A 56 12.75 3.46 4.76
N PRO A 57 12.91 4.14 5.93
CA PRO A 57 13.14 3.46 7.20
C PRO A 57 11.98 2.52 7.56
N LYS A 58 12.17 1.64 8.55
CA LYS A 58 11.11 0.73 9.04
C LYS A 58 10.05 1.52 9.81
N ILE A 59 9.20 2.22 9.08
CA ILE A 59 8.03 2.94 9.59
C ILE A 59 6.75 2.33 8.99
N HIS A 60 5.64 2.51 9.70
CA HIS A 60 4.33 2.01 9.27
C HIS A 60 3.69 2.95 8.27
N ASP A 61 3.57 4.22 8.66
CA ASP A 61 3.09 5.30 7.80
C ASP A 61 4.18 5.74 6.83
N VAL A 62 3.86 5.73 5.53
CA VAL A 62 4.74 6.18 4.44
C VAL A 62 4.07 7.24 3.57
N SER A 63 2.93 7.78 4.01
CA SER A 63 2.09 8.68 3.25
C SER A 63 2.80 9.98 2.90
N ASP A 64 3.52 10.58 3.86
CA ASP A 64 4.32 11.79 3.61
C ASP A 64 5.44 11.52 2.59
N ILE A 65 6.01 10.30 2.59
CA ILE A 65 7.08 9.93 1.65
C ILE A 65 6.56 9.87 0.21
N LEU A 66 5.29 9.49 0.00
CA LEU A 66 4.68 9.47 -1.33
C LEU A 66 4.61 10.88 -1.92
N VAL A 67 4.28 11.88 -1.10
CA VAL A 67 4.22 13.28 -1.53
C VAL A 67 5.62 13.80 -1.84
N ASP A 68 6.61 13.49 -1.00
CA ASP A 68 8.01 13.91 -1.19
C ASP A 68 8.63 13.40 -2.51
N VAL A 69 8.09 12.33 -3.09
CA VAL A 69 8.61 11.68 -4.30
C VAL A 69 7.62 11.69 -5.46
N GLU A 70 6.63 12.59 -5.43
CA GLU A 70 5.52 12.63 -6.38
C GLU A 70 5.97 12.61 -7.84
N ASP A 71 7.06 13.30 -8.17
CA ASP A 71 7.64 13.41 -9.51
C ASP A 71 8.08 12.07 -10.14
N ARG A 72 8.20 11.01 -9.33
CA ARG A 72 8.52 9.66 -9.84
C ARG A 72 7.30 8.87 -10.28
N PHE A 73 6.09 9.37 -10.00
CA PHE A 73 4.86 8.69 -10.32
C PHE A 73 4.25 9.18 -11.64
N PRO A 74 3.51 8.32 -12.34
CA PRO A 74 2.73 8.75 -13.50
C PRO A 74 1.66 9.78 -13.08
N GLU A 75 1.25 10.64 -14.02
CA GLU A 75 0.29 11.73 -13.77
C GLU A 75 -1.01 11.27 -13.12
N TRP A 76 -1.56 10.14 -13.55
CA TRP A 76 -2.78 9.58 -12.96
C TRP A 76 -2.61 9.22 -11.48
N PHE A 77 -1.42 8.78 -11.05
CA PHE A 77 -1.19 8.39 -9.65
C PHE A 77 -0.94 9.63 -8.79
N ARG A 78 -0.27 10.64 -9.35
CA ARG A 78 -0.10 11.94 -8.67
C ARG A 78 -1.44 12.60 -8.34
N ALA A 79 -2.44 12.46 -9.21
CA ALA A 79 -3.78 12.96 -8.97
C ALA A 79 -4.48 12.30 -7.76
N GLU A 80 -4.09 11.08 -7.38
CA GLU A 80 -4.65 10.31 -6.27
C GLU A 80 -3.87 10.50 -4.96
N LEU A 81 -2.71 11.17 -4.96
CA LEU A 81 -1.81 11.24 -3.80
C LEU A 81 -2.47 11.89 -2.56
N GLU A 82 -3.31 12.91 -2.75
CA GLU A 82 -4.00 13.55 -1.63
C GLU A 82 -4.96 12.57 -0.94
N PHE A 83 -5.69 11.77 -1.71
CA PHE A 83 -6.57 10.73 -1.16
C PHE A 83 -5.77 9.62 -0.45
N LEU A 84 -4.67 9.18 -1.05
CA LEU A 84 -3.81 8.14 -0.49
C LEU A 84 -3.10 8.58 0.79
N ARG A 85 -2.88 9.88 0.98
CA ARG A 85 -2.27 10.44 2.18
C ARG A 85 -3.16 10.33 3.41
N GLU A 86 -4.48 10.39 3.22
CA GLU A 86 -5.48 10.32 4.29
C GLU A 86 -5.94 8.88 4.60
N SER A 87 -5.43 7.89 3.87
CA SER A 87 -5.85 6.47 3.91
C SER A 87 -5.17 5.63 4.99
#